data_AF-A0A7S0FG48-F1
#
_entry.id   AF-A0A7S0FG48-F1
#
_cell.length_a   1.000
_cell.length_b   1.000
_cell.length_c   1.000
_cell.angle_alpha   90.00
_cell.angle_beta   90.00
_cell.angle_gamma   90.00
#
_symmetry.space_group_name_H-M   'P 1'
#
loop_
_entity.id
_entity.type
_entity.pdbx_description
1 polymer ?
#
loop_
_entity_poly.entity_id
_entity_poly.type
_entity_poly.pdbx_seq_one_letter_code
_entity_poly.pdbx_strand_id
1 'polypeptide(L)'
;PPVDWHDRNSPRYWRNLGGFQLTAWRRLRDYSFIPVVLPGGAYVAVARARDHLGGTGETHVVGPRVSKGEGGVGKDVAESVLLPAVYSVDSNRILNILYGLISEGLQASQQAEVMRMMVDAFERVAEFSDARDADLMNIGITVEKFLGGGAAVTSLDTLRRTLDVVKAVVDRAFSAPEAAGISAQAGESALAAIRSLAGAFHNGATSGRIRAKESEALAESVSAAAENLAWSVALQLQVGESEELGVVTNGVGVRQRVSKESARTVASDKCFFNGEVCIIGDSFGGRSDENGAPCNVGVLQTEWLGVNLYFWASGQDLTIKEDQYVKAVDIRRCGQPSRRLSTIELLAITVQAPPWPPSGSWKPVCAWFDAGSAEWSTEGLSIRGDVVEGDMEVTCLSNLASATYTVAFRAAKVPPAIPPGEGLLPAALIVPTLLGCVCLVAQVFCCRACCQYLGRKAEDPNDDHISNEKENNKEDNLHVSEEDMKENVGTMDVAKLRTNTIYISMPTCNDETRTHLHLPDVEDDEDEEFVELQISDSIATYG
;
A
#
# COMPACT_ATOMS: atom_id res chain seq x y z
N PRO A 1 -36.29 8.48 3.95
CA PRO A 1 -36.44 7.08 4.44
C PRO A 1 -35.81 6.99 5.84
N PRO A 2 -36.29 6.13 6.75
CA PRO A 2 -35.63 5.94 8.03
C PRO A 2 -34.20 5.45 7.79
N VAL A 3 -33.23 6.14 8.37
CA VAL A 3 -31.80 5.83 8.25
C VAL A 3 -31.42 4.93 9.41
N ASP A 4 -30.74 3.82 9.11
CA ASP A 4 -30.12 3.00 10.13
C ASP A 4 -28.72 3.54 10.41
N TRP A 5 -28.45 4.04 11.61
CA TRP A 5 -27.14 4.60 11.95
C TRP A 5 -26.19 3.61 12.60
N HIS A 6 -26.71 2.47 13.02
CA HIS A 6 -26.02 1.54 13.90
C HIS A 6 -25.64 0.26 13.18
N ASP A 7 -26.48 -0.19 12.24
CA ASP A 7 -26.17 -1.34 11.40
C ASP A 7 -25.65 -0.90 10.03
N ARG A 8 -24.35 -1.09 9.81
CA ARG A 8 -23.68 -0.77 8.54
C ARG A 8 -24.07 -1.70 7.40
N ASN A 9 -24.53 -2.91 7.73
CA ASN A 9 -24.98 -3.91 6.76
C ASN A 9 -26.44 -3.70 6.37
N SER A 10 -27.17 -2.84 7.11
CA SER A 10 -28.53 -2.47 6.78
C SER A 10 -28.59 -1.80 5.40
N PRO A 11 -29.50 -2.18 4.48
CA PRO A 11 -29.70 -1.45 3.23
C PRO A 11 -30.18 -0.02 3.46
N ARG A 12 -30.59 0.31 4.70
CA ARG A 12 -31.00 1.65 5.14
C ARG A 12 -29.87 2.42 5.82
N TYR A 13 -28.67 1.86 5.89
CA TYR A 13 -27.51 2.59 6.38
C TYR A 13 -27.28 3.85 5.55
N TRP A 14 -26.94 4.98 6.19
CA TRP A 14 -26.83 6.30 5.54
C TRP A 14 -26.06 6.24 4.22
N ARG A 15 -24.95 5.51 4.20
CA ARG A 15 -24.11 5.37 3.02
C ARG A 15 -24.74 4.53 1.90
N ASN A 16 -25.46 3.45 2.25
CA ASN A 16 -26.15 2.60 1.28
C ASN A 16 -27.30 3.36 0.58
N LEU A 17 -27.75 4.45 1.19
CA LEU A 17 -28.70 5.41 0.62
C LEU A 17 -28.02 6.52 -0.22
N GLY A 18 -26.71 6.45 -0.44
CA GLY A 18 -25.93 7.48 -1.13
C GLY A 18 -25.55 8.67 -0.24
N GLY A 19 -25.71 8.52 1.08
CA GLY A 19 -25.36 9.54 2.06
C GLY A 19 -23.85 9.75 2.18
N PHE A 20 -23.47 11.01 2.41
CA PHE A 20 -22.08 11.45 2.54
C PHE A 20 -21.92 12.17 3.88
N GLN A 21 -20.86 11.85 4.62
CA GLN A 21 -20.64 12.43 5.96
C GLN A 21 -19.88 13.74 5.84
N LEU A 22 -20.52 14.85 6.24
CA LEU A 22 -19.95 16.18 6.10
C LEU A 22 -18.94 16.53 7.21
N THR A 23 -19.17 16.06 8.43
CA THR A 23 -18.29 16.30 9.58
C THR A 23 -18.32 15.14 10.56
N ALA A 24 -17.25 14.97 11.34
CA ALA A 24 -17.16 13.96 12.38
C ALA A 24 -17.52 14.52 13.76
N TRP A 25 -18.11 13.69 14.62
CA TRP A 25 -18.53 14.05 15.98
C TRP A 25 -17.49 14.80 16.79
N ARG A 26 -16.23 14.39 16.70
CA ARG A 26 -15.13 14.95 17.49
C ARG A 26 -14.79 16.38 17.12
N ARG A 27 -15.02 16.78 15.86
CA ARG A 27 -14.65 18.11 15.35
C ARG A 27 -15.80 19.11 15.41
N LEU A 28 -17.02 18.66 15.72
CA LEU A 28 -18.20 19.54 15.85
C LEU A 28 -18.04 20.65 16.91
N ARG A 29 -17.22 20.42 17.95
CA ARG A 29 -16.99 21.41 19.01
C ARG A 29 -16.26 22.66 18.51
N ASP A 30 -15.55 22.55 17.40
CA ASP A 30 -14.68 23.61 16.88
C ASP A 30 -15.37 24.45 15.78
N TYR A 31 -16.63 24.14 15.43
CA TYR A 31 -17.32 24.80 14.33
C TYR A 31 -18.60 25.53 14.77
N SER A 32 -18.65 26.83 14.47
CA SER A 32 -19.90 27.59 14.40
C SER A 32 -20.61 27.46 13.03
N PHE A 33 -19.89 26.99 12.00
CA PHE A 33 -20.38 26.86 10.64
C PHE A 33 -19.64 25.76 9.85
N ILE A 34 -20.35 24.99 9.02
CA ILE A 34 -19.80 23.95 8.16
C ILE A 34 -20.04 24.34 6.69
N PRO A 35 -19.02 24.76 5.94
CA PRO A 35 -19.18 25.00 4.51
C PRO A 35 -19.33 23.67 3.77
N VAL A 36 -20.33 23.61 2.89
CA VAL A 36 -20.61 22.42 2.08
C VAL A 36 -20.64 22.84 0.61
N VAL A 37 -19.90 22.12 -0.24
CA VAL A 37 -20.02 22.24 -1.70
C VAL A 37 -20.83 21.05 -2.17
N LEU A 38 -22.05 21.31 -2.63
CA LEU A 38 -22.97 20.29 -3.11
C LEU A 38 -22.93 20.23 -4.64
N PRO A 39 -22.84 19.03 -5.24
CA PRO A 39 -23.09 18.87 -6.66
C PRO A 39 -24.54 19.24 -7.03
N GLY A 40 -24.83 19.27 -8.32
CA GLY A 40 -26.17 19.34 -8.87
C GLY A 40 -26.98 18.11 -8.43
N GLY A 41 -28.12 18.35 -7.81
CA GLY A 41 -28.95 17.30 -7.23
C GLY A 41 -30.01 17.84 -6.28
N ALA A 42 -30.81 16.93 -5.75
CA ALA A 42 -31.72 17.21 -4.63
C ALA A 42 -31.17 16.51 -3.39
N TYR A 43 -31.05 17.25 -2.29
CA TYR A 43 -30.40 16.77 -1.08
C TYR A 43 -31.37 16.75 0.09
N VAL A 44 -31.09 15.86 1.04
CA VAL A 44 -31.64 15.91 2.39
C VAL A 44 -30.45 16.04 3.32
N ALA A 45 -30.43 17.06 4.15
CA ALA A 45 -29.43 17.21 5.19
C ALA A 45 -29.96 16.55 6.46
N VAL A 46 -29.13 15.71 7.08
CA VAL A 46 -29.45 15.08 8.36
C VAL A 46 -28.46 15.57 9.38
N ALA A 47 -28.97 16.20 10.44
CA ALA A 47 -28.20 16.59 11.59
C ALA A 47 -28.41 15.55 12.69
N ARG A 48 -27.32 15.11 13.29
CA ARG A 48 -27.35 14.19 14.42
C ARG A 48 -26.76 14.90 15.63
N ALA A 49 -27.32 14.64 16.80
CA ALA A 49 -26.78 15.03 18.09
C ALA A 49 -26.49 13.78 18.92
N ARG A 50 -25.42 13.82 19.73
CA ARG A 50 -25.13 12.80 20.74
C ARG A 50 -24.84 13.50 22.05
N ASP A 51 -25.56 13.14 23.10
CA ASP A 51 -25.32 13.65 24.44
C ASP A 51 -24.12 12.95 25.11
N HIS A 52 -23.73 13.42 26.29
CA HIS A 52 -22.61 12.87 27.06
C HIS A 52 -22.90 11.48 27.65
N LEU A 53 -24.17 11.11 27.80
CA LEU A 53 -24.61 9.78 28.24
C LEU A 53 -24.66 8.77 27.08
N GLY A 54 -24.41 9.25 25.86
CA GLY A 54 -24.41 8.47 24.64
C GLY A 54 -25.76 8.36 23.95
N GLY A 55 -26.80 9.03 24.45
CA GLY A 55 -28.09 9.17 23.78
C GLY A 55 -27.93 9.91 22.46
N THR A 56 -28.60 9.42 21.41
CA THR A 56 -28.51 9.99 20.06
C THR A 56 -29.86 10.49 19.59
N GLY A 57 -29.88 11.71 19.05
CA GLY A 57 -31.03 12.29 18.34
C GLY A 57 -30.69 12.57 16.89
N GLU A 58 -31.72 12.60 16.03
CA GLU A 58 -31.61 13.01 14.64
C GLU A 58 -32.72 13.97 14.25
N THR A 59 -32.39 14.90 13.35
CA THR A 59 -33.37 15.71 12.64
C THR A 59 -32.93 15.85 11.19
N HIS A 60 -33.89 16.02 10.29
CA HIS A 60 -33.62 16.14 8.86
C HIS A 60 -34.34 17.35 8.29
N VAL A 61 -33.69 17.99 7.33
CA VAL A 61 -34.27 19.08 6.55
C VAL A 61 -34.12 18.74 5.07
N VAL A 62 -35.18 18.98 4.31
CA VAL A 62 -35.09 18.93 2.85
C VAL A 62 -34.13 20.03 2.44
N GLY A 63 -32.99 19.62 1.88
CA GLY A 63 -31.91 20.51 1.50
C GLY A 63 -32.21 21.27 0.21
N PRO A 64 -31.31 22.19 -0.19
CA PRO A 64 -31.49 22.93 -1.42
C PRO A 64 -31.46 21.98 -2.62
N ARG A 65 -32.26 22.30 -3.64
CA ARG A 65 -32.09 21.73 -4.97
C ARG A 65 -30.99 22.53 -5.67
N VAL A 66 -29.87 21.88 -5.94
CA VAL A 66 -28.74 22.48 -6.63
C VAL A 66 -28.87 22.17 -8.11
N SER A 67 -28.90 23.20 -8.96
CA SER A 67 -28.89 23.04 -10.40
C SER A 67 -27.45 23.05 -10.91
N LYS A 68 -27.11 22.09 -11.77
CA LYS A 68 -25.84 22.09 -12.49
C LYS A 68 -25.78 23.30 -13.43
N GLY A 69 -24.72 24.10 -13.30
CA GLY A 69 -24.45 25.19 -14.24
C GLY A 69 -24.11 24.65 -15.63
N GLU A 70 -24.60 25.29 -16.68
CA GLU A 70 -24.20 24.95 -18.05
C GLU A 70 -22.69 25.16 -18.23
N GLY A 71 -21.99 24.15 -18.74
CA GLY A 71 -20.55 24.22 -19.00
C GLY A 71 -19.64 23.83 -17.82
N GLY A 72 -20.18 23.52 -16.63
CA GLY A 72 -19.39 23.12 -15.46
C GLY A 72 -18.81 24.30 -14.67
N VAL A 73 -18.00 24.00 -13.65
CA VAL A 73 -17.45 25.00 -12.73
C VAL A 73 -16.31 25.76 -13.42
N GLY A 74 -16.43 27.09 -13.47
CA GLY A 74 -15.36 27.98 -13.93
C GLY A 74 -14.26 28.15 -12.88
N LYS A 75 -13.06 28.51 -13.34
CA LYS A 75 -11.84 28.65 -12.52
C LYS A 75 -12.04 29.53 -11.30
N ASP A 76 -12.60 30.74 -11.46
CA ASP A 76 -12.74 31.69 -10.35
C ASP A 76 -13.60 31.11 -9.21
N VAL A 77 -14.67 30.38 -9.57
CA VAL A 77 -15.52 29.69 -8.60
C VAL A 77 -14.76 28.53 -7.95
N ALA A 78 -14.08 27.71 -8.74
CA ALA A 78 -13.27 26.60 -8.23
C ALA A 78 -12.17 27.08 -7.28
N GLU A 79 -11.45 28.15 -7.62
CA GLU A 79 -10.42 28.79 -6.79
C GLU A 79 -11.00 29.34 -5.49
N SER A 80 -12.15 30.01 -5.56
CA SER A 80 -12.79 30.59 -4.37
C SER A 80 -13.16 29.54 -3.31
N VAL A 81 -13.42 28.30 -3.73
CA VAL A 81 -13.73 27.19 -2.80
C VAL A 81 -12.52 26.31 -2.49
N LEU A 82 -11.57 26.14 -3.41
CA LEU A 82 -10.34 25.36 -3.19
C LEU A 82 -9.35 26.07 -2.29
N LEU A 83 -9.21 27.40 -2.41
CA LEU A 83 -8.25 28.14 -1.61
C LEU A 83 -8.52 27.99 -0.11
N PRO A 84 -9.75 28.14 0.41
CA PRO A 84 -10.05 27.81 1.80
C PRO A 84 -9.84 26.33 2.16
N ALA A 85 -9.99 25.41 1.20
CA ALA A 85 -9.76 23.98 1.44
C ALA A 85 -8.26 23.69 1.65
N VAL A 86 -7.37 24.28 0.83
CA VAL A 86 -5.91 24.11 0.94
C VAL A 86 -5.35 24.64 2.27
N TYR A 87 -6.05 25.56 2.93
CA TYR A 87 -5.70 26.07 4.27
C TYR A 87 -6.54 25.45 5.40
N SER A 88 -7.43 24.51 5.09
CA SER A 88 -8.22 23.81 6.09
C SER A 88 -7.38 22.76 6.80
N VAL A 89 -7.54 22.66 8.11
CA VAL A 89 -7.02 21.54 8.92
C VAL A 89 -8.03 20.40 9.06
N ASP A 90 -9.17 20.48 8.36
CA ASP A 90 -10.20 19.46 8.36
C ASP A 90 -10.24 18.68 7.06
N SER A 91 -9.74 17.44 7.12
CA SER A 91 -9.77 16.45 6.04
C SER A 91 -11.16 16.27 5.43
N ASN A 92 -12.23 16.22 6.24
CA ASN A 92 -13.58 16.00 5.73
C ASN A 92 -14.07 17.20 4.94
N ARG A 93 -13.88 18.41 5.47
CA ARG A 93 -14.18 19.64 4.72
C ARG A 93 -13.46 19.68 3.37
N ILE A 94 -12.18 19.32 3.34
CA ILE A 94 -11.41 19.29 2.09
C ILE A 94 -12.00 18.28 1.12
N LEU A 95 -12.22 17.03 1.54
CA LEU A 95 -12.78 15.97 0.71
C LEU A 95 -14.19 16.31 0.20
N ASN A 96 -15.02 16.96 1.02
CA ASN A 96 -16.34 17.42 0.61
C ASN A 96 -16.26 18.45 -0.54
N ILE A 97 -15.35 19.43 -0.41
CA ILE A 97 -15.14 20.47 -1.43
C ILE A 97 -14.63 19.83 -2.73
N LEU A 98 -13.65 18.95 -2.63
CA LEU A 98 -13.09 18.21 -3.77
C LEU A 98 -14.17 17.38 -4.46
N TYR A 99 -14.94 16.60 -3.70
CA TYR A 99 -16.02 15.77 -4.23
C TYR A 99 -17.03 16.63 -4.99
N GLY A 100 -17.50 17.74 -4.41
CA GLY A 100 -18.46 18.63 -5.05
C GLY A 100 -17.96 19.18 -6.39
N LEU A 101 -16.72 19.68 -6.43
CA LEU A 101 -16.12 20.21 -7.66
C LEU A 101 -15.93 19.15 -8.75
N ILE A 102 -15.39 17.98 -8.38
CA ILE A 102 -15.17 16.88 -9.31
C ILE A 102 -16.52 16.41 -9.89
N SER A 103 -17.56 16.41 -9.07
CA SER A 103 -18.91 16.00 -9.46
C SER A 103 -19.55 16.91 -10.50
N GLU A 104 -19.37 18.22 -10.37
CA GLU A 104 -19.89 19.17 -11.34
C GLU A 104 -19.12 19.16 -12.66
N GLY A 105 -17.84 18.80 -12.59
CA GLY A 105 -16.92 18.87 -13.71
C GLY A 105 -16.40 20.30 -13.90
N LEU A 106 -15.20 20.38 -14.46
CA LEU A 106 -14.51 21.65 -14.70
C LEU A 106 -14.64 22.05 -16.17
N GLN A 107 -14.64 23.35 -16.43
CA GLN A 107 -14.52 23.85 -17.80
C GLN A 107 -13.18 23.39 -18.42
N ALA A 108 -13.23 22.86 -19.66
CA ALA A 108 -12.09 22.21 -20.31
C ALA A 108 -10.84 23.11 -20.42
N SER A 109 -11.03 24.41 -20.66
CA SER A 109 -9.94 25.39 -20.79
C SER A 109 -9.14 25.63 -19.50
N GLN A 110 -9.70 25.24 -18.34
CA GLN A 110 -9.16 25.55 -17.01
C GLN A 110 -8.85 24.29 -16.18
N GLN A 111 -9.09 23.11 -16.76
CA GLN A 111 -9.00 21.84 -16.05
C GLN A 111 -7.61 21.61 -15.46
N ALA A 112 -6.52 21.84 -16.20
CA ALA A 112 -5.17 21.53 -15.72
C ALA A 112 -4.77 22.30 -14.44
N GLU A 113 -5.08 23.60 -14.38
CA GLU A 113 -4.70 24.46 -13.25
C GLU A 113 -5.52 24.14 -11.99
N VAL A 114 -6.84 23.98 -12.16
CA VAL A 114 -7.73 23.61 -11.05
C VAL A 114 -7.39 22.22 -10.52
N MET A 115 -7.04 21.28 -11.39
CA MET A 115 -6.62 19.94 -10.99
C MET A 115 -5.33 19.96 -10.16
N ARG A 116 -4.37 20.84 -10.47
CA ARG A 116 -3.17 21.02 -9.63
C ARG A 116 -3.54 21.45 -8.21
N MET A 117 -4.43 22.44 -8.08
CA MET A 117 -4.92 22.87 -6.76
C MET A 117 -5.72 21.78 -6.03
N MET A 118 -6.45 20.93 -6.75
CA MET A 118 -7.12 19.77 -6.15
C MET A 118 -6.11 18.77 -5.57
N VAL A 119 -5.00 18.51 -6.26
CA VAL A 119 -3.91 17.66 -5.73
C VAL A 119 -3.27 18.30 -4.51
N ASP A 120 -2.99 19.62 -4.54
CA ASP A 120 -2.46 20.35 -3.39
C ASP A 120 -3.42 20.24 -2.18
N ALA A 121 -4.74 20.26 -2.41
CA ALA A 121 -5.74 20.04 -1.37
C ALA A 121 -5.78 18.57 -0.88
N PHE A 122 -5.65 17.58 -1.77
CA PHE A 122 -5.52 16.18 -1.37
C PHE A 122 -4.31 15.95 -0.44
N GLU A 123 -3.18 16.60 -0.69
CA GLU A 123 -2.00 16.50 0.18
C GLU A 123 -2.28 16.99 1.60
N ARG A 124 -3.14 18.01 1.76
CA ARG A 124 -3.61 18.44 3.08
C ARG A 124 -4.50 17.40 3.77
N VAL A 125 -5.27 16.61 3.01
CA VAL A 125 -6.01 15.47 3.57
C VAL A 125 -5.05 14.47 4.20
N ALA A 126 -3.95 14.14 3.52
CA ALA A 126 -2.93 13.25 4.08
C ALA A 126 -2.28 13.83 5.34
N GLU A 127 -2.15 15.14 5.47
CA GLU A 127 -1.62 15.77 6.70
C GLU A 127 -2.58 15.68 7.88
N PHE A 128 -3.87 16.00 7.66
CA PHE A 128 -4.84 16.20 8.74
C PHE A 128 -5.89 15.10 8.92
N SER A 129 -5.83 14.03 8.13
CA SER A 129 -6.72 12.88 8.30
C SER A 129 -6.44 12.15 9.62
N ASP A 130 -7.50 11.78 10.33
CA ASP A 130 -7.42 10.88 11.49
C ASP A 130 -7.31 9.41 11.05
N ALA A 131 -7.34 9.15 9.73
CA ALA A 131 -7.26 7.84 9.08
C ALA A 131 -8.28 6.82 9.62
N ARG A 132 -9.47 7.30 9.98
CA ARG A 132 -10.60 6.48 10.45
C ARG A 132 -11.52 6.12 9.29
N ASP A 133 -12.50 5.28 9.59
CA ASP A 133 -13.52 4.84 8.64
C ASP A 133 -14.05 5.98 7.75
N ALA A 134 -14.52 7.09 8.35
CA ALA A 134 -15.10 8.20 7.59
C ALA A 134 -14.11 8.83 6.58
N ASP A 135 -12.86 9.04 6.99
CA ASP A 135 -11.84 9.62 6.10
C ASP A 135 -11.49 8.65 4.96
N LEU A 136 -11.31 7.36 5.26
CA LEU A 136 -11.02 6.32 4.26
C LEU A 136 -12.19 6.09 3.29
N MET A 137 -13.42 6.24 3.78
CA MET A 137 -14.60 6.24 2.93
C MET A 137 -14.59 7.44 1.98
N ASN A 138 -14.44 8.64 2.52
CA ASN A 138 -14.50 9.88 1.77
C ASN A 138 -13.34 10.00 0.76
N ILE A 139 -12.11 9.60 1.13
CA ILE A 139 -10.98 9.59 0.21
C ILE A 139 -11.21 8.58 -0.93
N GLY A 140 -11.74 7.39 -0.62
CA GLY A 140 -12.08 6.37 -1.59
C GLY A 140 -12.99 6.88 -2.71
N ILE A 141 -14.13 7.44 -2.31
CA ILE A 141 -15.14 8.01 -3.21
C ILE A 141 -14.57 9.19 -4.00
N THR A 142 -13.84 10.10 -3.34
CA THR A 142 -13.35 11.33 -3.96
C THR A 142 -12.26 11.03 -4.99
N VAL A 143 -11.32 10.13 -4.69
CA VAL A 143 -10.23 9.73 -5.60
C VAL A 143 -10.75 8.91 -6.77
N GLU A 144 -11.67 7.96 -6.56
CA GLU A 144 -12.29 7.23 -7.67
C GLU A 144 -12.96 8.18 -8.66
N LYS A 145 -13.72 9.16 -8.15
CA LYS A 145 -14.38 10.15 -8.99
C LYS A 145 -13.38 11.09 -9.68
N PHE A 146 -12.33 11.51 -8.96
CA PHE A 146 -11.26 12.35 -9.49
C PHE A 146 -10.62 11.70 -10.71
N LEU A 147 -10.23 10.43 -10.60
CA LEU A 147 -9.59 9.66 -11.68
C LEU A 147 -10.54 9.34 -12.83
N GLY A 148 -11.86 9.32 -12.59
CA GLY A 148 -12.88 9.22 -13.64
C GLY A 148 -12.98 10.45 -14.56
N GLY A 149 -12.34 11.58 -14.22
CA GLY A 149 -12.44 12.86 -14.93
C GLY A 149 -11.72 12.97 -16.29
N GLY A 150 -11.09 11.91 -16.79
CA GLY A 150 -10.48 11.85 -18.14
C GLY A 150 -8.97 12.09 -18.21
N ALA A 151 -8.46 12.44 -19.41
CA ALA A 151 -7.02 12.42 -19.72
C ALA A 151 -6.14 13.37 -18.89
N ALA A 152 -6.66 14.53 -18.47
CA ALA A 152 -5.90 15.50 -17.67
C ALA A 152 -5.48 14.94 -16.30
N VAL A 153 -6.21 13.94 -15.78
CA VAL A 153 -5.96 13.31 -14.47
C VAL A 153 -4.88 12.22 -14.55
N THR A 154 -4.46 11.86 -15.76
CA THR A 154 -3.58 10.71 -16.01
C THR A 154 -2.10 11.10 -16.21
N SER A 155 -1.70 12.32 -15.84
CA SER A 155 -0.27 12.65 -15.79
C SER A 155 0.41 11.87 -14.67
N LEU A 156 1.66 11.46 -14.89
CA LEU A 156 2.42 10.68 -13.90
C LEU A 156 2.54 11.39 -12.56
N ASP A 157 2.79 12.70 -12.57
CA ASP A 157 2.92 13.53 -11.37
C ASP A 157 1.61 13.54 -10.54
N THR A 158 0.48 13.78 -11.20
CA THR A 158 -0.84 13.76 -10.55
C THR A 158 -1.14 12.38 -9.96
N LEU A 159 -0.89 11.30 -10.70
CA LEU A 159 -1.12 9.94 -10.24
C LEU A 159 -0.26 9.59 -9.03
N ARG A 160 1.03 9.94 -9.07
CA ARG A 160 1.97 9.70 -7.97
C ARG A 160 1.56 10.47 -6.71
N ARG A 161 1.31 11.78 -6.83
CA ARG A 161 0.91 12.60 -5.67
C ARG A 161 -0.41 12.14 -5.08
N THR A 162 -1.38 11.76 -5.92
CA THR A 162 -2.66 11.20 -5.45
C THR A 162 -2.46 9.86 -4.75
N LEU A 163 -1.60 8.98 -5.28
CA LEU A 163 -1.24 7.72 -4.63
C LEU A 163 -0.52 7.94 -3.30
N ASP A 164 0.41 8.89 -3.23
CA ASP A 164 1.12 9.24 -2.00
C ASP A 164 0.13 9.68 -0.91
N VAL A 165 -0.93 10.42 -1.26
CA VAL A 165 -2.00 10.80 -0.34
C VAL A 165 -2.80 9.59 0.15
N VAL A 166 -3.26 8.73 -0.77
CA VAL A 166 -4.00 7.51 -0.40
C VAL A 166 -3.14 6.62 0.49
N LYS A 167 -1.88 6.42 0.12
CA LYS A 167 -0.91 5.63 0.87
C LYS A 167 -0.69 6.23 2.26
N ALA A 168 -0.48 7.53 2.39
CA ALA A 168 -0.25 8.17 3.69
C ALA A 168 -1.45 8.01 4.63
N VAL A 169 -2.68 8.15 4.13
CA VAL A 169 -3.90 7.94 4.92
C VAL A 169 -4.03 6.47 5.33
N VAL A 170 -3.77 5.52 4.42
CA VAL A 170 -3.80 4.08 4.74
C VAL A 170 -2.70 3.68 5.74
N ASP A 171 -1.47 4.16 5.55
CA ASP A 171 -0.34 3.90 6.46
C ASP A 171 -0.63 4.41 7.87
N ARG A 172 -1.29 5.57 8.00
CA ARG A 172 -1.72 6.10 9.30
C ARG A 172 -2.81 5.24 9.93
N ALA A 173 -3.76 4.73 9.13
CA ALA A 173 -4.79 3.80 9.62
C ALA A 173 -4.15 2.51 10.19
N PHE A 174 -3.10 2.02 9.52
CA PHE A 174 -2.35 0.84 9.94
C PHE A 174 -1.47 1.09 11.17
N SER A 175 -0.82 2.26 11.24
CA SER A 175 0.23 2.56 12.24
C SER A 175 -0.26 3.25 13.52
N ALA A 176 -1.55 3.56 13.64
CA ALA A 176 -2.06 4.27 14.81
C ALA A 176 -1.81 3.45 16.10
N PRO A 177 -1.29 4.06 17.20
CA PRO A 177 -1.04 3.36 18.46
C PRO A 177 -2.29 2.74 19.09
N GLU A 178 -3.46 3.34 18.79
CA GLU A 178 -4.79 2.84 19.13
C GLU A 178 -5.48 2.20 17.93
N ALA A 179 -4.75 1.65 16.96
CA ALA A 179 -5.33 1.08 15.75
C ALA A 179 -6.27 -0.08 16.11
N ALA A 180 -7.52 0.27 16.34
CA ALA A 180 -8.63 -0.66 16.37
C ALA A 180 -8.73 -1.41 15.04
N GLY A 181 -8.08 -0.88 13.99
CA GLY A 181 -8.27 -1.25 12.60
C GLY A 181 -9.40 -0.48 11.98
N ILE A 182 -9.71 -0.81 10.74
CA ILE A 182 -10.76 -0.16 9.96
C ILE A 182 -11.84 -1.17 9.60
N SER A 183 -13.06 -0.70 9.42
CA SER A 183 -14.15 -1.56 8.97
C SER A 183 -13.97 -2.01 7.53
N ALA A 184 -14.56 -3.16 7.18
CA ALA A 184 -14.60 -3.66 5.81
C ALA A 184 -15.13 -2.62 4.82
N GLN A 185 -16.21 -1.92 5.18
CA GLN A 185 -16.83 -0.91 4.32
C GLN A 185 -15.91 0.31 4.05
N ALA A 186 -15.07 0.69 5.02
CA ALA A 186 -14.05 1.72 4.81
C ALA A 186 -12.90 1.17 3.96
N GLY A 187 -12.50 -0.08 4.23
CA GLY A 187 -11.58 -0.87 3.42
C GLY A 187 -11.97 -0.90 1.95
N GLU A 188 -13.17 -1.37 1.60
CA GLU A 188 -13.66 -1.42 0.22
C GLU A 188 -13.65 -0.05 -0.48
N SER A 189 -13.99 1.01 0.24
CA SER A 189 -13.95 2.37 -0.30
C SER A 189 -12.54 2.82 -0.66
N ALA A 190 -11.59 2.66 0.27
CA ALA A 190 -10.19 2.98 0.02
C ALA A 190 -9.59 2.05 -1.06
N LEU A 191 -10.03 0.80 -1.10
CA LEU A 191 -9.65 -0.16 -2.12
C LEU A 191 -10.15 0.26 -3.51
N ALA A 192 -11.32 0.90 -3.61
CA ALA A 192 -11.82 1.49 -4.86
C ALA A 192 -10.93 2.62 -5.38
N ALA A 193 -10.38 3.45 -4.48
CA ALA A 193 -9.36 4.45 -4.84
C ALA A 193 -8.08 3.79 -5.35
N ILE A 194 -7.56 2.79 -4.63
CA ILE A 194 -6.35 2.04 -5.03
C ILE A 194 -6.56 1.35 -6.39
N ARG A 195 -7.72 0.72 -6.61
CA ARG A 195 -8.11 0.14 -7.90
C ARG A 195 -8.10 1.19 -9.03
N SER A 196 -8.67 2.36 -8.75
CA SER A 196 -8.76 3.43 -9.74
C SER A 196 -7.37 3.96 -10.11
N LEU A 197 -6.48 4.09 -9.11
CA LEU A 197 -5.07 4.44 -9.30
C LEU A 197 -4.34 3.36 -10.12
N ALA A 198 -4.50 2.09 -9.75
CA ALA A 198 -3.94 0.95 -10.48
C ALA A 198 -4.38 0.92 -11.95
N GLY A 199 -5.67 1.13 -12.21
CA GLY A 199 -6.22 1.17 -13.57
C GLY A 199 -5.72 2.38 -14.37
N ALA A 200 -5.67 3.57 -13.76
CA ALA A 200 -5.14 4.77 -14.41
C ALA A 200 -3.64 4.63 -14.74
N PHE A 201 -2.88 4.05 -13.80
CA PHE A 201 -1.48 3.68 -13.98
C PHE A 201 -1.31 2.68 -15.13
N HIS A 202 -2.03 1.56 -15.10
CA HIS A 202 -1.98 0.52 -16.11
C HIS A 202 -2.26 1.10 -17.50
N ASN A 203 -3.36 1.85 -17.65
CA ASN A 203 -3.70 2.52 -18.91
C ASN A 203 -2.65 3.56 -19.36
N GLY A 204 -2.02 4.26 -18.43
CA GLY A 204 -0.93 5.20 -18.71
C GLY A 204 0.31 4.48 -19.23
N ALA A 205 0.65 3.34 -18.64
CA ALA A 205 1.83 2.58 -18.99
C ALA A 205 1.66 1.79 -20.31
N THR A 206 0.51 1.13 -20.54
CA THR A 206 0.22 0.40 -21.79
C THR A 206 0.08 1.32 -23.00
N SER A 207 -0.37 2.57 -22.80
CA SER A 207 -0.37 3.61 -23.84
C SER A 207 0.99 4.27 -24.09
N GLY A 208 2.05 3.86 -23.38
CA GLY A 208 3.40 4.41 -23.51
C GLY A 208 3.60 5.80 -22.89
N ARG A 209 2.64 6.29 -22.10
CA ARG A 209 2.73 7.59 -21.40
C ARG A 209 3.54 7.52 -20.10
N ILE A 210 3.65 6.33 -19.50
CA ILE A 210 4.45 6.06 -18.30
C ILE A 210 5.55 5.07 -18.69
N ARG A 211 6.81 5.38 -18.35
CA ARG A 211 7.97 4.52 -18.68
C ARG A 211 8.09 3.37 -17.69
N ALA A 212 8.75 2.28 -18.09
CA ALA A 212 8.92 1.08 -17.26
C ALA A 212 9.49 1.35 -15.85
N LYS A 213 10.50 2.21 -15.71
CA LYS A 213 11.07 2.57 -14.39
C LYS A 213 10.08 3.35 -13.50
N GLU A 214 9.22 4.17 -14.11
CA GLU A 214 8.18 4.90 -13.38
C GLU A 214 7.07 3.93 -12.96
N SER A 215 6.82 2.91 -13.79
CA SER A 215 5.90 1.81 -13.51
C SER A 215 6.31 0.98 -12.31
N GLU A 216 7.60 0.75 -12.10
CA GLU A 216 8.14 0.04 -10.94
C GLU A 216 7.75 0.70 -9.62
N ALA A 217 8.15 1.96 -9.41
CA ALA A 217 7.89 2.67 -8.16
C ALA A 217 6.39 2.83 -7.87
N LEU A 218 5.56 3.01 -8.91
CA LEU A 218 4.11 3.09 -8.77
C LEU A 218 3.50 1.73 -8.42
N ALA A 219 3.91 0.64 -9.08
CA ALA A 219 3.41 -0.70 -8.81
C ALA A 219 3.69 -1.12 -7.36
N GLU A 220 4.90 -0.85 -6.87
CA GLU A 220 5.27 -1.09 -5.47
C GLU A 220 4.42 -0.26 -4.51
N SER A 221 4.22 1.03 -4.79
CA SER A 221 3.45 1.92 -3.93
C SER A 221 1.96 1.54 -3.89
N VAL A 222 1.37 1.16 -5.03
CA VAL A 222 -0.01 0.65 -5.13
C VAL A 222 -0.15 -0.66 -4.34
N SER A 223 0.79 -1.61 -4.53
CA SER A 223 0.76 -2.89 -3.82
C SER A 223 0.90 -2.70 -2.31
N ALA A 224 1.83 -1.86 -1.87
CA ALA A 224 2.04 -1.56 -0.45
C ALA A 224 0.81 -0.88 0.18
N ALA A 225 0.16 0.05 -0.53
CA ALA A 225 -1.07 0.67 -0.06
C ALA A 225 -2.20 -0.37 0.07
N ALA A 226 -2.35 -1.27 -0.91
CA ALA A 226 -3.34 -2.35 -0.84
C ALA A 226 -3.05 -3.28 0.35
N GLU A 227 -1.79 -3.68 0.54
CA GLU A 227 -1.36 -4.55 1.62
C GLU A 227 -1.66 -3.95 3.00
N ASN A 228 -1.23 -2.70 3.23
CA ASN A 228 -1.45 -1.97 4.49
C ASN A 228 -2.94 -1.75 4.77
N LEU A 229 -3.75 -1.53 3.73
CA LEU A 229 -5.20 -1.39 3.87
C LEU A 229 -5.82 -2.70 4.38
N ALA A 230 -5.47 -3.83 3.79
CA ALA A 230 -6.01 -5.11 4.21
C ALA A 230 -5.53 -5.51 5.61
N TRP A 231 -4.28 -5.20 5.97
CA TRP A 231 -3.81 -5.37 7.35
C TRP A 231 -4.53 -4.46 8.33
N SER A 232 -4.91 -3.24 7.92
CA SER A 232 -5.75 -2.35 8.75
C SER A 232 -7.12 -2.97 9.02
N VAL A 233 -7.71 -3.70 8.06
CA VAL A 233 -8.94 -4.47 8.28
C VAL A 233 -8.69 -5.67 9.19
N ALA A 234 -7.58 -6.38 9.01
CA ALA A 234 -7.20 -7.54 9.83
C ALA A 234 -7.12 -7.24 11.34
N LEU A 235 -6.79 -5.99 11.70
CA LEU A 235 -6.72 -5.55 13.09
C LEU A 235 -8.07 -5.62 13.81
N GLN A 236 -9.19 -5.41 13.09
CA GLN A 236 -10.55 -5.55 13.64
C GLN A 236 -11.00 -7.00 13.82
N LEU A 237 -10.35 -7.95 13.12
CA LEU A 237 -10.77 -9.34 13.14
C LEU A 237 -10.46 -10.01 14.47
N GLN A 238 -11.38 -10.85 14.93
CA GLN A 238 -11.15 -11.82 15.97
C GLN A 238 -10.41 -13.04 15.40
N VAL A 239 -9.84 -13.85 16.28
CA VAL A 239 -9.18 -15.10 15.88
C VAL A 239 -10.24 -16.09 15.39
N GLY A 240 -10.02 -16.66 14.21
CA GLY A 240 -10.96 -17.53 13.51
C GLY A 240 -11.85 -16.79 12.49
N GLU A 241 -11.75 -15.46 12.41
CA GLU A 241 -12.52 -14.67 11.45
C GLU A 241 -11.74 -14.41 10.15
N SER A 242 -12.50 -14.10 9.11
CA SER A 242 -12.01 -13.69 7.81
C SER A 242 -12.95 -12.66 7.20
N GLU A 243 -12.39 -11.73 6.44
CA GLU A 243 -13.11 -10.69 5.72
C GLU A 243 -12.70 -10.71 4.24
N GLU A 244 -13.64 -10.36 3.36
CA GLU A 244 -13.39 -10.14 1.94
C GLU A 244 -13.76 -8.68 1.59
N LEU A 245 -12.87 -8.00 0.88
CA LEU A 245 -13.07 -6.68 0.30
C LEU A 245 -13.00 -6.85 -1.22
N GLY A 246 -13.95 -6.28 -1.97
CA GLY A 246 -13.95 -6.47 -3.42
C GLY A 246 -14.45 -5.25 -4.17
N VAL A 247 -13.65 -4.78 -5.13
CA VAL A 247 -14.08 -3.76 -6.09
C VAL A 247 -13.79 -4.29 -7.49
N VAL A 248 -14.68 -5.16 -7.97
CA VAL A 248 -14.55 -5.86 -9.26
C VAL A 248 -15.75 -5.50 -10.14
N THR A 249 -15.46 -4.97 -11.33
CA THR A 249 -16.47 -4.60 -12.33
C THR A 249 -16.12 -5.25 -13.65
N ASN A 250 -17.04 -6.03 -14.22
CA ASN A 250 -16.84 -6.75 -15.49
C ASN A 250 -15.58 -7.65 -15.52
N GLY A 251 -15.26 -8.30 -14.39
CA GLY A 251 -14.08 -9.16 -14.27
C GLY A 251 -12.75 -8.43 -14.13
N VAL A 252 -12.76 -7.09 -14.08
CA VAL A 252 -11.56 -6.26 -13.85
C VAL A 252 -11.66 -5.57 -12.50
N GLY A 253 -10.58 -5.61 -11.72
CA GLY A 253 -10.53 -4.91 -10.44
C GLY A 253 -9.57 -5.55 -9.46
N VAL A 254 -9.86 -5.34 -8.19
CA VAL A 254 -9.05 -5.87 -7.08
C VAL A 254 -9.96 -6.53 -6.06
N ARG A 255 -9.53 -7.68 -5.57
CA ARG A 255 -10.16 -8.41 -4.47
C ARG A 255 -9.13 -8.63 -3.38
N GLN A 256 -9.47 -8.34 -2.13
CA GLN A 256 -8.63 -8.63 -0.99
C GLN A 256 -9.37 -9.56 -0.05
N ARG A 257 -8.68 -10.53 0.51
CA ARG A 257 -9.19 -11.37 1.58
C ARG A 257 -8.18 -11.43 2.68
N VAL A 258 -8.65 -11.29 3.91
CA VAL A 258 -7.79 -11.31 5.07
C VAL A 258 -8.40 -12.22 6.12
N SER A 259 -7.56 -13.02 6.77
CA SER A 259 -7.96 -13.91 7.82
C SER A 259 -6.98 -13.84 8.97
N LYS A 260 -7.50 -14.00 10.19
CA LYS A 260 -6.70 -14.03 11.41
C LYS A 260 -6.97 -15.34 12.12
N GLU A 261 -5.94 -16.15 12.28
CA GLU A 261 -6.04 -17.47 12.87
C GLU A 261 -5.05 -17.65 14.02
N SER A 262 -5.28 -18.65 14.86
CA SER A 262 -4.31 -19.00 15.90
C SER A 262 -3.13 -19.74 15.27
N ALA A 263 -1.90 -19.49 15.74
CA ALA A 263 -0.73 -20.22 15.25
C ALA A 263 -0.89 -21.75 15.37
N ARG A 264 -1.60 -22.21 16.41
CA ARG A 264 -1.90 -23.63 16.62
C ARG A 264 -2.81 -24.22 15.54
N THR A 265 -3.85 -23.48 15.14
CA THR A 265 -4.75 -23.90 14.06
C THR A 265 -4.02 -24.01 12.73
N VAL A 266 -3.10 -23.07 12.47
CA VAL A 266 -2.35 -23.04 11.21
C VAL A 266 -1.30 -24.15 11.14
N ALA A 267 -0.71 -24.54 12.28
CA ALA A 267 0.28 -25.62 12.34
C ALA A 267 -0.30 -27.03 12.07
N SER A 268 -1.63 -27.20 12.08
CA SER A 268 -2.30 -28.49 11.87
C SER A 268 -2.89 -28.66 10.47
N ASP A 269 -2.22 -28.12 9.45
CA ASP A 269 -2.72 -27.96 8.07
C ASP A 269 -3.99 -27.10 8.01
N LYS A 270 -3.88 -25.89 7.48
CA LYS A 270 -5.03 -24.98 7.35
C LYS A 270 -5.09 -24.39 5.96
N CYS A 271 -6.27 -24.52 5.36
CA CYS A 271 -6.65 -23.82 4.15
C CYS A 271 -7.51 -22.61 4.48
N PHE A 272 -7.29 -21.54 3.73
CA PHE A 272 -7.98 -20.27 3.79
C PHE A 272 -8.75 -20.05 2.48
N PHE A 273 -9.77 -19.19 2.52
CA PHE A 273 -10.47 -18.69 1.34
C PHE A 273 -10.91 -19.81 0.38
N ASN A 274 -11.62 -20.81 0.90
CA ASN A 274 -12.10 -21.98 0.13
C ASN A 274 -11.00 -22.86 -0.49
N GLY A 275 -9.81 -22.92 0.12
CA GLY A 275 -8.73 -23.77 -0.37
C GLY A 275 -7.72 -23.06 -1.26
N GLU A 276 -7.91 -21.78 -1.53
CA GLU A 276 -7.03 -21.02 -2.43
C GLU A 276 -5.64 -20.76 -1.87
N VAL A 277 -5.49 -20.72 -0.55
CA VAL A 277 -4.20 -20.64 0.14
C VAL A 277 -4.20 -21.68 1.25
N CYS A 278 -3.33 -22.67 1.15
CA CYS A 278 -3.19 -23.72 2.14
C CYS A 278 -1.76 -23.74 2.70
N ILE A 279 -1.66 -23.64 4.02
CA ILE A 279 -0.42 -23.84 4.77
C ILE A 279 -0.42 -25.30 5.22
N ILE A 280 0.56 -26.06 4.75
CA ILE A 280 0.74 -27.50 4.90
C ILE A 280 1.92 -27.73 5.85
N GLY A 281 1.81 -28.66 6.78
CA GLY A 281 2.82 -29.07 7.74
C GLY A 281 3.04 -28.08 8.90
N ASP A 282 3.95 -28.45 9.81
CA ASP A 282 4.41 -27.61 10.93
C ASP A 282 5.35 -26.48 10.46
N SER A 283 4.85 -25.68 9.52
CA SER A 283 5.58 -24.62 8.80
C SER A 283 6.22 -23.58 9.72
N PHE A 284 5.58 -23.36 10.86
CA PHE A 284 5.96 -22.34 11.83
C PHE A 284 6.86 -22.87 12.94
N GLY A 285 7.10 -24.19 12.99
CA GLY A 285 7.84 -24.87 14.04
C GLY A 285 7.15 -24.75 15.39
N GLY A 286 6.85 -25.87 16.03
CA GLY A 286 6.19 -25.98 17.33
C GLY A 286 6.90 -25.34 18.56
N ARG A 287 7.69 -24.27 18.40
CA ARG A 287 8.03 -23.38 19.52
C ARG A 287 6.73 -22.70 19.94
N SER A 288 6.06 -23.30 20.92
CA SER A 288 5.08 -22.60 21.73
C SER A 288 5.73 -21.33 22.25
N ASP A 289 5.08 -20.20 22.09
CA ASP A 289 5.50 -18.96 22.72
C ASP A 289 5.40 -19.15 24.25
N GLU A 290 6.45 -19.72 24.86
CA GLU A 290 6.53 -20.09 26.29
C GLU A 290 6.37 -18.86 27.22
N ASN A 291 6.35 -17.64 26.67
CA ASN A 291 6.29 -16.38 27.40
C ASN A 291 5.01 -15.53 27.22
N GLY A 292 3.89 -16.13 26.78
CA GLY A 292 2.57 -15.68 27.29
C GLY A 292 1.79 -14.59 26.57
N ALA A 293 2.08 -14.25 25.30
CA ALA A 293 1.13 -13.51 24.45
C ALA A 293 0.60 -14.45 23.35
N PRO A 294 -0.73 -14.51 23.10
CA PRO A 294 -1.27 -15.33 22.03
C PRO A 294 -0.79 -14.81 20.67
N CYS A 295 0.17 -15.52 20.07
CA CYS A 295 0.61 -15.22 18.71
C CYS A 295 -0.43 -15.72 17.71
N ASN A 296 -0.94 -14.77 16.92
CA ASN A 296 -1.85 -15.06 15.82
C ASN A 296 -1.08 -15.07 14.50
N VAL A 297 -1.58 -15.83 13.54
CA VAL A 297 -1.14 -15.84 12.14
C VAL A 297 -2.19 -15.11 11.34
N GLY A 298 -1.79 -14.02 10.69
CA GLY A 298 -2.61 -13.38 9.69
C GLY A 298 -2.25 -13.90 8.31
N VAL A 299 -3.26 -14.14 7.48
CA VAL A 299 -3.10 -14.48 6.07
C VAL A 299 -3.85 -13.45 5.25
N LEU A 300 -3.12 -12.79 4.36
CA LEU A 300 -3.63 -11.82 3.41
C LEU A 300 -3.49 -12.40 2.00
N GLN A 301 -4.53 -12.22 1.20
CA GLN A 301 -4.54 -12.44 -0.23
C GLN A 301 -5.04 -11.17 -0.94
N THR A 302 -4.31 -10.67 -1.93
CA THR A 302 -4.75 -9.60 -2.84
C THR A 302 -4.70 -10.12 -4.27
N GLU A 303 -5.83 -10.10 -4.95
CA GLU A 303 -5.98 -10.52 -6.35
C GLU A 303 -6.19 -9.29 -7.23
N TRP A 304 -5.33 -9.14 -8.23
CA TRP A 304 -5.49 -8.15 -9.30
C TRP A 304 -6.06 -8.86 -10.53
N LEU A 305 -7.31 -8.52 -10.86
CA LEU A 305 -8.07 -9.11 -11.96
C LEU A 305 -8.03 -8.17 -13.16
N GLY A 306 -7.53 -8.65 -14.31
CA GLY A 306 -7.46 -7.84 -15.53
C GLY A 306 -6.46 -6.69 -15.49
N VAL A 307 -5.62 -6.61 -14.45
CA VAL A 307 -4.60 -5.56 -14.27
C VAL A 307 -3.35 -6.19 -13.65
N ASN A 308 -2.32 -6.44 -14.45
CA ASN A 308 -1.02 -6.85 -13.93
C ASN A 308 -0.19 -5.60 -13.59
N LEU A 309 0.06 -5.33 -12.31
CA LEU A 309 0.89 -4.20 -11.88
C LEU A 309 2.37 -4.32 -12.31
N TYR A 310 2.82 -5.54 -12.56
CA TYR A 310 4.23 -5.88 -12.82
C TYR A 310 4.46 -6.34 -14.26
N PHE A 311 3.61 -5.92 -15.19
CA PHE A 311 3.73 -6.29 -16.60
C PHE A 311 5.00 -5.74 -17.29
N TRP A 312 5.60 -4.70 -16.69
CA TRP A 312 6.84 -4.09 -17.13
C TRP A 312 8.08 -4.91 -16.74
N ALA A 313 7.93 -5.84 -15.79
CA ALA A 313 9.03 -6.64 -15.26
C ALA A 313 9.49 -7.68 -16.30
N SER A 314 10.79 -7.90 -16.36
CA SER A 314 11.36 -8.91 -17.26
C SER A 314 10.97 -10.32 -16.78
N GLY A 315 10.85 -11.28 -17.69
CA GLY A 315 10.66 -12.68 -17.37
C GLY A 315 11.32 -13.50 -18.45
N GLN A 316 12.61 -13.85 -18.27
CA GLN A 316 13.36 -14.56 -19.30
C GLN A 316 12.62 -15.85 -19.71
N ASP A 317 12.30 -15.98 -21.01
CA ASP A 317 11.52 -17.07 -21.60
C ASP A 317 10.07 -17.24 -21.06
N LEU A 318 9.55 -16.28 -20.29
CA LEU A 318 8.18 -16.28 -19.76
C LEU A 318 7.29 -15.35 -20.58
N THR A 319 6.09 -15.82 -20.90
CA THR A 319 5.03 -14.96 -21.45
C THR A 319 4.06 -14.59 -20.34
N ILE A 320 4.08 -13.32 -19.95
CA ILE A 320 3.18 -12.73 -18.94
C ILE A 320 2.52 -11.50 -19.57
N LYS A 321 1.19 -11.45 -19.59
CA LYS A 321 0.44 -10.34 -20.23
C LYS A 321 0.17 -9.19 -19.27
N GLU A 322 -0.16 -8.04 -19.85
CA GLU A 322 -0.49 -6.81 -19.11
C GLU A 322 -1.83 -6.89 -18.36
N ASP A 323 -2.77 -7.69 -18.84
CA ASP A 323 -4.08 -7.93 -18.24
C ASP A 323 -4.13 -9.23 -17.42
N GLN A 324 -2.97 -9.85 -17.19
CA GLN A 324 -2.89 -11.16 -16.55
C GLN A 324 -3.29 -11.10 -15.07
N TYR A 325 -3.94 -12.17 -14.61
CA TYR A 325 -4.25 -12.38 -13.20
C TYR A 325 -2.98 -12.42 -12.34
N VAL A 326 -2.97 -11.66 -11.25
CA VAL A 326 -1.87 -11.62 -10.28
C VAL A 326 -2.43 -11.79 -8.87
N LYS A 327 -1.85 -12.69 -8.08
CA LYS A 327 -2.23 -12.92 -6.68
C LYS A 327 -1.05 -12.64 -5.76
N ALA A 328 -1.12 -11.61 -4.93
CA ALA A 328 -0.21 -11.39 -3.82
C ALA A 328 -0.71 -12.12 -2.57
N VAL A 329 0.19 -12.84 -1.89
CA VAL A 329 -0.06 -13.48 -0.60
C VAL A 329 0.95 -12.93 0.39
N ASP A 330 0.49 -12.53 1.57
CA ASP A 330 1.35 -12.14 2.71
C ASP A 330 0.88 -12.85 3.98
N ILE A 331 1.81 -13.54 4.64
CA ILE A 331 1.56 -14.27 5.87
C ILE A 331 2.41 -13.66 6.98
N ARG A 332 1.74 -13.14 8.00
CA ARG A 332 2.38 -12.53 9.17
C ARG A 332 2.17 -13.37 10.41
N ARG A 333 3.26 -13.65 11.14
CA ARG A 333 3.22 -14.34 12.43
C ARG A 333 3.47 -13.33 13.54
N CYS A 334 2.56 -13.24 14.50
CA CYS A 334 2.58 -12.24 15.57
C CYS A 334 2.75 -10.79 15.04
N GLY A 335 2.12 -10.50 13.89
CA GLY A 335 2.23 -9.21 13.20
C GLY A 335 3.54 -8.97 12.44
N GLN A 336 4.51 -9.89 12.52
CA GLN A 336 5.78 -9.79 11.79
C GLN A 336 5.70 -10.46 10.42
N PRO A 337 6.18 -9.82 9.35
CA PRO A 337 6.21 -10.40 8.01
C PRO A 337 7.14 -11.62 7.97
N SER A 338 6.64 -12.71 7.38
CA SER A 338 7.44 -13.91 7.13
C SER A 338 7.86 -13.91 5.67
N ARG A 339 9.17 -13.77 5.39
CA ARG A 339 9.65 -13.84 4.00
C ARG A 339 9.63 -15.27 3.45
N ARG A 340 10.09 -16.24 4.26
CA ARG A 340 10.17 -17.66 3.88
C ARG A 340 9.72 -18.54 5.03
N LEU A 341 9.05 -19.63 4.69
CA LEU A 341 8.76 -20.74 5.59
C LEU A 341 10.00 -21.67 5.68
N SER A 342 10.12 -22.38 6.79
CA SER A 342 11.32 -23.13 7.18
C SER A 342 11.64 -24.34 6.28
N THR A 343 10.67 -24.82 5.51
CA THR A 343 10.79 -25.98 4.60
C THR A 343 10.21 -25.67 3.21
N ILE A 344 10.65 -26.40 2.19
CA ILE A 344 10.25 -26.24 0.79
C ILE A 344 8.87 -26.93 0.61
N GLU A 345 7.93 -26.31 -0.13
CA GLU A 345 6.57 -26.83 -0.48
C GLU A 345 5.47 -26.79 0.60
N LEU A 346 5.59 -25.91 1.60
CA LEU A 346 4.59 -25.79 2.65
C LEU A 346 3.39 -24.91 2.31
N LEU A 347 3.48 -24.08 1.26
CA LEU A 347 2.40 -23.18 0.87
C LEU A 347 1.86 -23.59 -0.49
N ALA A 348 0.59 -24.01 -0.54
CA ALA A 348 -0.13 -24.26 -1.79
C ALA A 348 -1.05 -23.07 -2.09
N ILE A 349 -0.86 -22.46 -3.26
CA ILE A 349 -1.57 -21.25 -3.70
C ILE A 349 -2.25 -21.53 -5.02
N THR A 350 -3.57 -21.48 -5.06
CA THR A 350 -4.34 -21.58 -6.29
C THR A 350 -4.33 -20.23 -7.00
N VAL A 351 -3.97 -20.21 -8.27
CA VAL A 351 -3.83 -19.00 -9.12
C VAL A 351 -4.61 -19.23 -10.40
N GLN A 352 -5.33 -18.22 -10.90
CA GLN A 352 -6.03 -18.35 -12.18
C GLN A 352 -5.03 -18.46 -13.33
N ALA A 353 -5.24 -19.44 -14.20
CA ALA A 353 -4.43 -19.63 -15.39
C ALA A 353 -4.85 -18.64 -16.48
N PRO A 354 -3.91 -17.95 -17.15
CA PRO A 354 -4.25 -17.16 -18.31
C PRO A 354 -4.68 -18.08 -19.47
N PRO A 355 -5.43 -17.54 -20.46
CA PRO A 355 -5.76 -18.29 -21.67
C PRO A 355 -4.50 -18.84 -22.33
N TRP A 356 -4.56 -20.11 -22.73
CA TRP A 356 -3.44 -20.81 -23.39
C TRP A 356 -3.00 -20.06 -24.66
N PRO A 357 -1.69 -19.90 -24.90
CA PRO A 357 -1.21 -19.24 -26.10
C PRO A 357 -1.60 -20.03 -27.37
N PRO A 358 -1.94 -19.35 -28.48
CA PRO A 358 -2.36 -20.02 -29.70
C PRO A 358 -1.17 -20.75 -30.32
N SER A 359 -1.26 -22.08 -30.41
CA SER A 359 -0.32 -23.00 -31.08
C SER A 359 1.09 -23.07 -30.46
N GLY A 360 1.68 -24.27 -30.53
CA GLY A 360 3.01 -24.56 -29.96
C GLY A 360 2.95 -25.41 -28.69
N SER A 361 4.07 -26.03 -28.36
CA SER A 361 4.26 -26.75 -27.10
C SER A 361 4.54 -25.75 -25.99
N TRP A 362 3.51 -25.23 -25.34
CA TRP A 362 3.64 -24.37 -24.16
C TRP A 362 3.53 -25.19 -22.89
N LYS A 363 4.31 -24.84 -21.88
CA LYS A 363 4.20 -25.43 -20.55
C LYS A 363 3.85 -24.33 -19.54
N PRO A 364 2.75 -24.47 -18.77
CA PRO A 364 2.45 -23.55 -17.68
C PRO A 364 3.52 -23.70 -16.60
N VAL A 365 3.93 -22.58 -16.03
CA VAL A 365 4.87 -22.51 -14.91
C VAL A 365 4.37 -21.49 -13.90
N CYS A 366 4.50 -21.81 -12.62
CA CYS A 366 4.27 -20.83 -11.56
C CYS A 366 5.44 -19.84 -11.54
N ALA A 367 5.12 -18.55 -11.48
CA ALA A 367 6.08 -17.47 -11.37
C ALA A 367 5.73 -16.58 -10.18
N TRP A 368 6.75 -15.98 -9.57
CA TRP A 368 6.60 -14.93 -8.57
C TRP A 368 7.42 -13.71 -8.96
N PHE A 369 6.94 -12.53 -8.59
CA PHE A 369 7.66 -11.27 -8.83
C PHE A 369 8.70 -11.04 -7.74
N ASP A 370 9.98 -11.02 -8.14
CA ASP A 370 11.11 -10.70 -7.26
C ASP A 370 11.38 -9.20 -7.28
N ALA A 371 10.90 -8.51 -6.25
CA ALA A 371 11.12 -7.08 -6.08
C ALA A 371 12.61 -6.70 -5.98
N GLY A 372 13.50 -7.61 -5.58
CA GLY A 372 14.93 -7.33 -5.48
C GLY A 372 15.64 -7.22 -6.84
N SER A 373 15.20 -8.03 -7.80
CA SER A 373 15.71 -8.02 -9.18
C SER A 373 14.81 -7.28 -10.17
N ALA A 374 13.58 -6.96 -9.76
CA ALA A 374 12.52 -6.41 -10.61
C ALA A 374 12.17 -7.33 -11.80
N GLU A 375 12.22 -8.64 -11.57
CA GLU A 375 11.97 -9.69 -12.58
C GLU A 375 10.98 -10.75 -12.07
N TRP A 376 10.32 -11.44 -12.99
CA TRP A 376 9.53 -12.63 -12.73
C TRP A 376 10.44 -13.86 -12.65
N SER A 377 10.43 -14.52 -11.50
CA SER A 377 11.21 -15.73 -11.23
C SER A 377 10.33 -16.97 -11.10
N THR A 378 10.86 -18.13 -11.49
CA THR A 378 10.24 -19.44 -11.22
C THR A 378 10.98 -20.22 -10.12
N GLU A 379 12.01 -19.61 -9.51
CA GLU A 379 12.81 -20.25 -8.48
C GLU A 379 11.98 -20.50 -7.22
N GLY A 380 12.10 -21.71 -6.65
CA GLY A 380 11.39 -22.10 -5.43
C GLY A 380 9.90 -22.38 -5.61
N LEU A 381 9.42 -22.43 -6.86
CA LEU A 381 8.03 -22.77 -7.19
C LEU A 381 7.94 -24.10 -7.93
N SER A 382 6.92 -24.89 -7.59
CA SER A 382 6.51 -26.07 -8.35
C SER A 382 4.99 -26.05 -8.56
N ILE A 383 4.50 -26.80 -9.55
CA ILE A 383 3.06 -26.97 -9.78
C ILE A 383 2.63 -28.26 -9.09
N ARG A 384 1.50 -28.23 -8.38
CA ARG A 384 0.87 -29.41 -7.81
C ARG A 384 0.05 -30.14 -8.88
N GLY A 385 0.46 -31.37 -9.21
CA GLY A 385 -0.23 -32.20 -10.20
C GLY A 385 0.10 -31.84 -11.65
N ASP A 386 -0.65 -32.44 -12.58
CA ASP A 386 -0.56 -32.16 -14.01
C ASP A 386 -1.55 -31.04 -14.38
N VAL A 387 -1.11 -30.09 -15.22
CA VAL A 387 -1.96 -29.02 -15.76
C VAL A 387 -2.20 -29.29 -17.24
N VAL A 388 -3.46 -29.41 -17.62
CA VAL A 388 -3.89 -29.68 -18.99
C VAL A 388 -4.40 -28.41 -19.67
N GLU A 389 -4.46 -28.46 -21.01
CA GLU A 389 -5.02 -27.37 -21.79
C GLU A 389 -6.51 -27.18 -21.44
N GLY A 390 -6.89 -25.95 -21.11
CA GLY A 390 -8.25 -25.60 -20.67
C GLY A 390 -8.44 -25.51 -19.15
N ASP A 391 -7.44 -25.89 -18.35
CA ASP A 391 -7.48 -25.64 -16.91
C ASP A 391 -7.54 -24.13 -16.63
N MET A 392 -8.48 -23.75 -15.77
CA MET A 392 -8.72 -22.34 -15.40
C MET A 392 -7.91 -21.92 -14.17
N GLU A 393 -7.38 -22.87 -13.41
CA GLU A 393 -6.66 -22.64 -12.16
C GLU A 393 -5.48 -23.61 -12.05
N VAL A 394 -4.39 -23.12 -11.46
CA VAL A 394 -3.17 -23.89 -11.19
C VAL A 394 -2.79 -23.70 -9.73
N THR A 395 -2.43 -24.79 -9.05
CA THR A 395 -1.94 -24.72 -7.67
C THR A 395 -0.42 -24.69 -7.65
N CYS A 396 0.14 -23.54 -7.25
CA CYS A 396 1.56 -23.32 -7.05
C CYS A 396 2.00 -23.73 -5.66
N LEU A 397 3.00 -24.58 -5.54
CA LEU A 397 3.68 -24.88 -4.29
C LEU A 397 4.84 -23.90 -4.12
N SER A 398 4.96 -23.29 -2.94
CA SER A 398 5.95 -22.28 -2.62
C SER A 398 6.42 -22.42 -1.16
N ASN A 399 7.57 -21.83 -0.85
CA ASN A 399 8.00 -21.56 0.52
C ASN A 399 8.08 -20.06 0.82
N LEU A 400 7.70 -19.20 -0.13
CA LEU A 400 7.66 -17.76 0.07
C LEU A 400 6.36 -17.46 0.80
N ALA A 401 6.44 -16.89 2.01
CA ALA A 401 5.26 -16.56 2.80
C ALA A 401 4.70 -15.17 2.46
N SER A 402 5.50 -14.34 1.77
CA SER A 402 5.13 -13.02 1.28
C SER A 402 5.66 -12.87 -0.15
N ALA A 403 4.80 -13.03 -1.15
CA ALA A 403 5.18 -12.90 -2.56
C ALA A 403 3.96 -12.64 -3.46
N THR A 404 4.24 -12.18 -4.67
CA THR A 404 3.24 -11.94 -5.72
C THR A 404 3.38 -13.00 -6.80
N TYR A 405 2.31 -13.76 -7.04
CA TYR A 405 2.26 -14.94 -7.88
C TYR A 405 1.45 -14.73 -9.16
N THR A 406 1.84 -15.45 -10.21
CA THR A 406 1.05 -15.62 -11.43
C THR A 406 1.38 -16.97 -12.09
N VAL A 407 0.58 -17.37 -13.08
CA VAL A 407 0.88 -18.50 -13.97
C VAL A 407 1.40 -17.94 -15.28
N ALA A 408 2.65 -18.23 -15.62
CA ALA A 408 3.24 -17.85 -16.90
C ALA A 408 3.28 -19.05 -17.86
N PHE A 409 3.43 -18.77 -19.15
CA PHE A 409 3.73 -19.81 -20.14
C PHE A 409 5.18 -19.72 -20.58
N ARG A 410 5.87 -20.87 -20.54
CA ARG A 410 7.22 -21.04 -21.09
C ARG A 410 7.11 -21.86 -22.37
N ALA A 411 7.73 -21.38 -23.45
CA ALA A 411 7.85 -22.20 -24.66
C ALA A 411 8.64 -23.46 -24.30
N ALA A 412 8.09 -24.64 -24.56
CA ALA A 412 8.87 -25.86 -24.39
C ALA A 412 10.09 -25.71 -25.30
N LYS A 413 11.28 -25.87 -24.72
CA LYS A 413 12.51 -25.97 -25.49
C LYS A 413 12.33 -27.19 -26.38
N VAL A 414 11.93 -26.96 -27.63
CA VAL A 414 11.96 -27.99 -28.66
C VAL A 414 13.41 -28.43 -28.67
N PRO A 415 13.73 -29.69 -28.29
CA PRO A 415 15.09 -30.17 -28.39
C PRO A 415 15.54 -29.84 -29.82
N PRO A 416 16.68 -29.16 -30.00
CA PRO A 416 17.12 -28.76 -31.33
C PRO A 416 17.00 -30.00 -32.22
N ALA A 417 16.18 -29.91 -33.27
CA ALA A 417 15.90 -31.05 -34.13
C ALA A 417 17.25 -31.61 -34.55
N ILE A 418 17.59 -32.82 -34.08
CA ILE A 418 18.85 -33.47 -34.44
C ILE A 418 18.81 -33.50 -35.96
N PRO A 419 19.68 -32.75 -36.68
CA PRO A 419 19.62 -32.70 -38.12
C PRO A 419 19.70 -34.15 -38.61
N PRO A 420 18.75 -34.60 -39.45
CA PRO A 420 18.75 -35.97 -39.96
C PRO A 420 19.97 -36.11 -40.89
N GLY A 421 21.12 -36.48 -40.32
CA GLY A 421 22.37 -36.59 -41.07
C GLY A 421 23.68 -36.65 -40.27
N GLU A 422 23.75 -36.19 -39.02
CA GLU A 422 25.05 -36.08 -38.31
C GLU A 422 25.26 -37.06 -37.15
N GLY A 423 24.35 -38.01 -36.95
CA GLY A 423 24.54 -39.08 -35.98
C GLY A 423 25.41 -40.21 -36.52
N LEU A 424 26.72 -39.98 -36.76
CA LEU A 424 27.75 -41.06 -36.74
C LEU A 424 29.24 -40.65 -36.91
N LEU A 425 29.62 -39.37 -36.92
CA LEU A 425 31.04 -38.95 -36.96
C LEU A 425 31.21 -37.71 -36.05
N PRO A 426 32.01 -37.72 -34.95
CA PRO A 426 33.36 -38.30 -34.87
C PRO A 426 33.71 -38.88 -33.46
N ALA A 427 33.18 -40.04 -33.08
CA ALA A 427 33.75 -40.78 -31.93
C ALA A 427 35.20 -41.26 -32.20
N ALA A 428 35.62 -41.28 -33.47
CA ALA A 428 36.95 -41.71 -33.90
C ALA A 428 38.06 -40.65 -33.70
N LEU A 429 37.75 -39.37 -33.44
CA LEU A 429 38.76 -38.31 -33.25
C LEU A 429 38.98 -37.91 -31.78
N ILE A 430 37.99 -38.12 -30.91
CA ILE A 430 38.09 -37.76 -29.49
C ILE A 430 38.95 -38.76 -28.70
N VAL A 431 38.93 -40.04 -29.08
CA VAL A 431 39.74 -41.08 -28.44
C VAL A 431 41.25 -40.89 -28.67
N PRO A 432 41.76 -40.64 -29.90
CA PRO A 432 43.20 -40.42 -30.09
C PRO A 432 43.70 -39.09 -29.53
N THR A 433 42.87 -38.04 -29.45
CA THR A 433 43.27 -36.77 -28.82
C THR A 433 43.38 -36.88 -27.31
N LEU A 434 42.45 -37.57 -26.64
CA LEU A 434 42.55 -37.85 -25.21
C LEU A 434 43.72 -38.80 -24.90
N LEU A 435 43.98 -39.81 -25.73
CA LEU A 435 45.16 -40.67 -25.57
C LEU A 435 46.48 -39.90 -25.77
N GLY A 436 46.52 -38.99 -26.74
CA GLY A 436 47.67 -38.11 -26.99
C GLY A 436 47.96 -37.17 -25.83
N CYS A 437 46.94 -36.58 -25.22
CA CYS A 437 47.09 -35.73 -24.03
C CYS A 437 47.61 -36.51 -22.83
N VAL A 438 47.13 -37.74 -22.59
CA VAL A 438 47.63 -38.59 -21.49
C VAL A 438 49.09 -38.99 -21.71
N CYS A 439 49.50 -39.30 -22.95
CA CYS A 439 50.89 -39.60 -23.30
C CYS A 439 51.82 -38.40 -23.11
N LEU A 440 51.38 -37.18 -23.46
CA LEU A 440 52.16 -35.95 -23.25
C LEU A 440 52.36 -35.64 -21.76
N VAL A 441 51.33 -35.79 -20.94
CA VAL A 441 51.44 -35.59 -19.48
C VAL A 441 52.39 -36.63 -18.85
N ALA A 442 52.35 -37.88 -19.31
CA ALA A 442 53.27 -38.92 -18.86
C ALA A 442 54.73 -38.63 -19.24
N GLN A 443 54.99 -38.10 -20.44
CA GLN A 443 56.35 -37.71 -20.86
C GLN A 443 56.90 -36.55 -20.02
N VAL A 444 56.07 -35.55 -19.68
CA VAL A 444 56.50 -34.42 -18.83
C VAL A 444 56.83 -34.90 -17.41
N PHE A 445 56.04 -35.83 -16.85
CA PHE A 445 56.33 -36.41 -15.54
C PHE A 445 57.60 -37.26 -15.53
N CYS A 446 57.83 -38.08 -16.56
CA CYS A 446 59.07 -38.87 -16.70
C CYS A 446 60.32 -37.99 -16.86
N CYS A 447 60.26 -36.90 -17.65
CA CYS A 447 61.36 -35.96 -17.78
C CYS A 447 61.68 -35.26 -16.45
N ARG A 448 60.65 -34.85 -15.69
CA ARG A 448 60.85 -34.18 -14.40
C ARG A 448 61.44 -35.11 -13.34
N ALA A 449 61.04 -36.38 -13.33
CA ALA A 449 61.60 -37.40 -12.45
C ALA A 449 63.07 -37.73 -12.78
N CYS A 450 63.42 -37.82 -14.07
CA CYS A 450 64.83 -38.02 -14.50
C CYS A 450 65.73 -36.82 -14.14
N CYS A 451 65.24 -35.58 -14.29
CA CYS A 451 66.01 -34.39 -13.91
C CYS A 451 66.24 -34.29 -12.39
N GLN A 452 65.27 -34.71 -11.56
CA GLN A 452 65.43 -34.72 -10.10
C GLN A 452 66.34 -35.84 -9.60
N TYR A 453 66.44 -36.96 -10.33
CA TYR A 453 67.32 -38.07 -9.96
C TYR A 453 68.79 -37.80 -10.28
N LEU A 454 69.08 -36.99 -11.31
CA LEU A 454 70.45 -36.58 -11.67
C LEU A 454 70.96 -35.39 -10.86
N GLY A 455 70.08 -34.62 -10.21
CA GLY A 455 70.47 -33.46 -9.38
C GLY A 455 70.87 -33.78 -7.92
N ARG A 456 70.83 -35.04 -7.49
CA ARG A 456 71.08 -35.44 -6.08
C ARG A 456 72.42 -36.13 -5.81
N LYS A 457 73.35 -36.12 -6.77
CA LYS A 457 74.74 -36.60 -6.57
C LYS A 457 75.76 -35.50 -6.90
N ALA A 458 75.78 -34.45 -6.09
CA ALA A 458 76.96 -33.60 -5.95
C ALA A 458 76.94 -33.01 -4.53
N GLU A 459 77.94 -33.44 -3.75
CA GLU A 459 78.58 -32.71 -2.65
C GLU A 459 77.84 -32.57 -1.32
N ASP A 460 78.01 -33.64 -0.51
CA ASP A 460 78.81 -33.74 0.73
C ASP A 460 79.42 -32.46 1.39
N PRO A 461 79.79 -32.53 2.68
CA PRO A 461 79.56 -31.51 3.70
C PRO A 461 80.86 -30.98 4.31
N ASN A 462 80.86 -29.79 4.93
CA ASN A 462 81.64 -29.51 6.14
C ASN A 462 81.55 -28.05 6.60
N ASP A 463 81.87 -27.90 7.89
CA ASP A 463 82.52 -26.77 8.55
C ASP A 463 81.67 -25.57 9.03
N ASP A 464 81.45 -25.61 10.34
CA ASP A 464 82.06 -24.73 11.36
C ASP A 464 81.79 -23.21 11.40
N HIS A 465 81.43 -22.82 12.63
CA HIS A 465 81.86 -21.63 13.37
C HIS A 465 81.57 -20.19 12.88
N ILE A 466 80.96 -19.44 13.83
CA ILE A 466 81.31 -18.07 14.28
C ILE A 466 81.17 -16.92 13.26
N SER A 467 80.17 -16.05 13.46
CA SER A 467 80.30 -14.64 13.92
C SER A 467 79.16 -13.70 13.45
N ASN A 468 78.56 -13.05 14.46
CA ASN A 468 78.11 -11.65 14.61
C ASN A 468 77.81 -10.69 13.42
N GLU A 469 76.80 -9.83 13.74
CA GLU A 469 76.47 -8.48 13.21
C GLU A 469 75.84 -8.44 11.81
N LYS A 470 74.76 -7.72 11.49
CA LYS A 470 74.01 -6.54 11.98
C LYS A 470 72.60 -6.66 11.36
N GLU A 471 71.48 -6.20 11.92
CA GLU A 471 71.06 -4.80 11.95
C GLU A 471 69.73 -4.66 12.74
N ASN A 472 69.73 -3.74 13.71
CA ASN A 472 68.67 -2.82 14.18
C ASN A 472 67.26 -3.36 14.52
N ASN A 473 66.96 -3.46 15.83
CA ASN A 473 66.28 -2.44 16.66
C ASN A 473 64.78 -2.29 16.34
N LYS A 474 63.83 -2.78 17.15
CA LYS A 474 63.50 -2.52 18.58
C LYS A 474 62.57 -1.32 18.73
N GLU A 475 61.39 -1.64 19.29
CA GLU A 475 60.47 -0.84 20.11
C GLU A 475 59.98 0.51 19.55
N ASP A 476 58.67 0.71 19.52
CA ASP A 476 58.03 1.49 20.59
C ASP A 476 56.50 1.53 20.46
N ASN A 477 55.88 1.45 21.64
CA ASN A 477 54.50 1.86 21.93
C ASN A 477 54.38 3.38 21.87
N LEU A 478 53.22 3.90 21.45
CA LEU A 478 52.57 5.16 21.92
C LEU A 478 51.22 5.22 21.18
N HIS A 479 50.02 5.20 21.78
CA HIS A 479 49.40 5.98 22.86
C HIS A 479 49.10 7.46 22.51
N VAL A 480 47.87 7.87 22.86
CA VAL A 480 47.31 9.25 22.98
C VAL A 480 46.82 9.86 21.64
N SER A 481 45.59 10.38 21.48
CA SER A 481 44.77 11.30 22.31
C SER A 481 43.27 11.04 22.09
N GLU A 482 42.45 10.86 23.14
CA GLU A 482 41.61 11.90 23.77
C GLU A 482 42.29 13.25 24.01
N GLU A 483 41.71 14.33 23.49
CA GLU A 483 41.11 15.41 24.28
C GLU A 483 40.45 16.50 23.40
N ASP A 484 39.28 16.93 23.88
CA ASP A 484 38.70 18.27 23.84
C ASP A 484 38.38 18.99 22.52
N MET A 485 37.07 19.09 22.26
CA MET A 485 36.48 20.41 22.03
C MET A 485 35.15 20.56 22.78
N LYS A 486 35.22 21.41 23.82
CA LYS A 486 34.12 21.98 24.58
C LYS A 486 33.30 22.97 23.74
N GLU A 487 32.11 23.24 24.26
CA GLU A 487 31.32 24.46 24.08
C GLU A 487 30.71 24.73 22.69
N ASN A 488 29.43 24.35 22.55
CA ASN A 488 28.40 25.38 22.46
C ASN A 488 27.04 24.80 22.87
N VAL A 489 26.75 24.93 24.16
CA VAL A 489 25.39 24.97 24.67
C VAL A 489 24.81 26.29 24.17
N GLY A 490 24.17 26.24 23.01
CA GLY A 490 23.25 27.29 22.58
C GLY A 490 21.99 27.17 23.41
N THR A 491 21.93 27.87 24.53
CA THR A 491 20.68 28.36 25.10
C THR A 491 19.88 29.01 23.99
N MET A 492 18.82 28.35 23.53
CA MET A 492 17.75 29.05 22.82
C MET A 492 17.02 29.86 23.88
N ASP A 493 17.50 31.08 24.06
CA ASP A 493 16.72 32.17 24.62
C ASP A 493 15.39 32.20 23.85
N VAL A 494 14.31 32.20 24.60
CA VAL A 494 12.97 32.55 24.13
C VAL A 494 13.04 34.03 23.74
N ALA A 495 13.55 34.28 22.53
CA ALA A 495 13.39 35.55 21.88
C ALA A 495 11.88 35.72 21.68
N LYS A 496 11.32 36.65 22.46
CA LYS A 496 10.09 37.36 22.17
C LYS A 496 10.08 37.79 20.70
N LEU A 497 9.61 36.92 19.83
CA LEU A 497 9.05 37.33 18.55
C LEU A 497 7.72 37.98 18.89
N ARG A 498 7.80 39.29 19.07
CA ARG A 498 6.66 40.21 18.93
C ARG A 498 6.08 39.98 17.55
N THR A 499 5.09 39.11 17.44
CA THR A 499 4.12 39.20 16.35
C THR A 499 3.36 40.50 16.55
N ASN A 500 3.56 41.43 15.64
CA ASN A 500 2.71 42.60 15.48
C ASN A 500 1.30 42.10 15.16
N THR A 501 0.48 41.93 16.20
CA THR A 501 -0.95 41.80 16.05
C THR A 501 -1.48 43.18 15.67
N ILE A 502 -1.81 43.35 14.38
CA ILE A 502 -2.62 44.48 13.93
C ILE A 502 -4.05 44.19 14.39
N TYR A 503 -4.47 44.86 15.46
CA TYR A 503 -5.88 44.94 15.84
C TYR A 503 -6.57 45.90 14.88
N ILE A 504 -7.41 45.37 13.99
CA ILE A 504 -8.43 46.18 13.33
C ILE A 504 -9.62 46.23 14.28
N SER A 505 -9.65 47.27 15.11
CA SER A 505 -10.82 47.70 15.86
C SER A 505 -11.77 48.42 14.91
N MET A 506 -13.02 47.99 14.84
CA MET A 506 -14.14 48.81 14.37
C MET A 506 -15.21 48.88 15.47
N PRO A 507 -15.89 50.04 15.60
CA PRO A 507 -16.45 50.48 16.88
C PRO A 507 -17.81 49.87 17.16
N THR A 508 -18.01 49.39 18.39
CA THR A 508 -19.34 49.17 18.95
C THR A 508 -19.82 50.48 19.59
N CYS A 509 -20.97 50.99 19.12
CA CYS A 509 -21.69 52.05 19.79
C CYS A 509 -22.23 51.55 21.13
N ASN A 510 -21.96 52.32 22.18
CA ASN A 510 -22.76 52.32 23.41
C ASN A 510 -24.18 52.86 23.10
N ASP A 511 -25.22 52.29 23.69
CA ASP A 511 -25.81 52.89 24.90
C ASP A 511 -26.89 52.00 25.54
N GLU A 512 -26.67 51.80 26.84
CA GLU A 512 -27.57 51.68 27.99
C GLU A 512 -29.04 51.25 27.82
N THR A 513 -29.39 50.13 28.47
CA THR A 513 -30.49 50.12 29.46
C THR A 513 -30.31 48.97 30.45
N ARG A 514 -29.84 49.30 31.66
CA ARG A 514 -29.81 48.39 32.82
C ARG A 514 -31.19 48.34 33.46
N THR A 515 -31.77 47.16 33.57
CA THR A 515 -32.87 46.89 34.52
C THR A 515 -32.37 45.89 35.55
N HIS A 516 -32.33 46.30 36.81
CA HIS A 516 -31.96 45.47 37.94
C HIS A 516 -33.08 44.47 38.25
N LEU A 517 -32.77 43.17 38.25
CA LEU A 517 -33.59 42.16 38.91
C LEU A 517 -32.76 41.53 40.03
N HIS A 518 -33.23 41.68 41.27
CA HIS A 518 -32.70 40.98 42.43
C HIS A 518 -33.15 39.51 42.37
N LEU A 519 -32.20 38.58 42.39
CA LEU A 519 -32.42 37.18 42.72
C LEU A 519 -31.69 36.85 44.04
N PRO A 520 -32.21 35.94 44.86
CA PRO A 520 -31.67 35.63 46.18
C PRO A 520 -30.40 34.78 46.07
N ASP A 521 -29.50 34.97 47.05
CA ASP A 521 -28.27 34.22 47.22
C ASP A 521 -28.55 32.69 47.28
N VAL A 522 -27.92 31.94 46.39
CA VAL A 522 -27.79 30.48 46.46
C VAL A 522 -26.29 30.18 46.36
N GLU A 523 -25.83 29.38 47.32
CA GLU A 523 -24.43 29.03 47.57
C GLU A 523 -23.77 28.24 46.43
N ASP A 524 -22.46 28.40 46.34
CA ASP A 524 -21.54 27.82 45.37
C ASP A 524 -21.70 26.31 45.15
N ASP A 525 -21.98 25.91 43.91
CA ASP A 525 -21.51 24.65 43.33
C ASP A 525 -21.13 24.91 41.86
N GLU A 526 -19.90 24.57 41.50
CA GLU A 526 -19.33 24.71 40.16
C GLU A 526 -19.98 23.70 39.19
N ASP A 527 -21.11 24.08 38.60
CA ASP A 527 -21.66 23.42 37.41
C ASP A 527 -21.94 24.47 36.34
N GLU A 528 -21.12 24.51 35.29
CA GLU A 528 -21.38 25.31 34.09
C GLU A 528 -22.57 24.72 33.31
N GLU A 529 -23.75 25.21 33.66
CA GLU A 529 -25.01 25.01 32.96
C GLU A 529 -25.09 25.96 31.74
N PHE A 530 -25.21 25.42 30.53
CA PHE A 530 -25.68 26.19 29.36
C PHE A 530 -26.65 25.38 28.51
N VAL A 531 -27.94 25.74 28.60
CA VAL A 531 -28.91 25.61 27.52
C VAL A 531 -29.71 26.91 27.49
N GLU A 532 -29.46 27.78 26.51
CA GLU A 532 -30.53 28.63 25.99
C GLU A 532 -30.34 28.94 24.51
N LEU A 533 -31.34 28.50 23.73
CA LEU A 533 -31.49 28.69 22.30
C LEU A 533 -32.42 29.90 22.15
N GLN A 534 -31.85 31.07 21.89
CA GLN A 534 -32.65 32.28 21.65
C GLN A 534 -33.28 32.20 20.25
N ILE A 535 -34.60 32.02 20.20
CA ILE A 535 -35.41 32.24 19.01
C ILE A 535 -35.53 33.75 18.85
N SER A 536 -34.88 34.33 17.84
CA SER A 536 -35.16 35.72 17.44
C SER A 536 -36.24 35.75 16.38
N ASP A 537 -37.22 36.60 16.65
CA ASP A 537 -38.44 36.84 15.88
C ASP A 537 -38.27 37.09 14.39
N SER A 538 -39.39 36.79 13.72
CA SER A 538 -39.80 37.22 12.41
C SER A 538 -39.36 38.63 12.00
N ILE A 539 -38.81 38.76 10.80
CA ILE A 539 -39.17 39.89 9.92
C ILE A 539 -39.56 39.32 8.56
N ALA A 540 -40.85 39.49 8.25
CA ALA A 540 -41.40 39.36 6.92
C ALA A 540 -41.02 40.58 6.08
N THR A 541 -40.66 40.32 4.81
CA THR A 541 -40.83 41.16 3.59
C THR A 541 -40.29 42.60 3.58
N TYR A 542 -39.45 42.92 2.58
CA TYR A 542 -39.83 43.67 1.35
C TYR A 542 -38.59 43.96 0.47
N GLY A 543 -38.72 43.81 -0.85
CA GLY A 543 -37.80 44.36 -1.87
C GLY A 543 -37.20 43.33 -2.81
#